data_AF-A0A497MQL3-F1
#
_entry.id   AF-A0A497MQL3-F1
#
_cell.length_a   1.000
_cell.length_b   1.000
_cell.length_c   1.000
_cell.angle_alpha   90.00
_cell.angle_beta   90.00
_cell.angle_gamma   90.00
#
_symmetry.space_group_name_H-M   'P 1'
#
loop_
_entity.id
_entity.type
_entity.pdbx_description
1 polymer ?
#
loop_
_entity_poly.entity_id
_entity_poly.type
_entity_poly.pdbx_seq_one_letter_code
_entity_poly.pdbx_strand_id
1 'polypeptide(L)'
;MASNVEDLLKKYALLNAYQHGGKAQPKAVLGKVLAENPQLKSQVREVASLLSRIVEEVNRLTPEEQLKILRDRWPELLEARRKPAEAEEKRLPPLPEAEEGKVVTRFSPNPDCVLHLGSARAAVLSWFYARNYKGKFILRFEDTDPRGKKPKKEFYESIREDLEWLGCKWDEEHIQ
;
A
#
# COMPACT_ATOMS: atom_id res chain seq x y z
N MET A 1 -40.19 -1.75 6.51
CA MET A 1 -38.99 -1.32 7.27
C MET A 1 -38.03 -2.50 7.51
N ALA A 2 -38.48 -3.65 8.02
CA ALA A 2 -37.63 -4.83 8.23
C ALA A 2 -36.97 -5.39 6.94
N SER A 3 -37.68 -5.35 5.80
CA SER A 3 -37.17 -5.85 4.51
C SER A 3 -35.94 -5.10 3.98
N ASN A 4 -35.73 -3.84 4.38
CA ASN A 4 -34.57 -3.05 3.93
C ASN A 4 -33.30 -3.39 4.73
N VAL A 5 -33.45 -3.70 6.03
CA VAL A 5 -32.32 -4.03 6.89
C VAL A 5 -31.78 -5.43 6.58
N GLU A 6 -32.66 -6.42 6.41
CA GLU A 6 -32.24 -7.77 6.06
C GLU A 6 -31.54 -7.82 4.69
N ASP A 7 -32.02 -7.05 3.71
CA ASP A 7 -31.40 -6.96 2.40
C ASP A 7 -30.02 -6.30 2.45
N LEU A 8 -29.86 -5.24 3.26
CA LEU A 8 -28.57 -4.59 3.52
C LEU A 8 -27.57 -5.54 4.20
N LEU A 9 -28.03 -6.30 5.20
CA LEU A 9 -27.20 -7.29 5.88
C LEU A 9 -26.75 -8.41 4.92
N LYS A 10 -27.68 -8.91 4.09
CA LYS A 10 -27.39 -9.94 3.09
C LYS A 10 -26.43 -9.45 2.02
N LYS A 11 -26.61 -8.21 1.53
CA LYS A 11 -25.70 -7.52 0.61
C LYS A 11 -24.26 -7.56 1.11
N TYR A 12 -24.04 -7.13 2.35
CA TYR A 12 -22.69 -7.07 2.92
C TYR A 12 -22.14 -8.41 3.39
N ALA A 13 -22.99 -9.32 3.85
CA ALA A 13 -22.57 -10.68 4.18
C ALA A 13 -22.03 -11.39 2.92
N LEU A 14 -22.76 -11.35 1.81
CA LEU A 14 -22.32 -11.93 0.55
C LEU A 14 -21.04 -11.26 0.01
N LEU A 15 -20.98 -9.92 0.03
CA LEU A 15 -19.78 -9.20 -0.40
C LEU A 15 -18.55 -9.59 0.43
N ASN A 16 -18.72 -9.70 1.74
CA ASN A 16 -17.64 -10.10 2.64
C ASN A 16 -17.23 -11.56 2.42
N ALA A 17 -18.19 -12.48 2.27
CA ALA A 17 -17.89 -13.88 1.93
C ALA A 17 -17.08 -13.99 0.63
N TYR A 18 -17.50 -13.27 -0.42
CA TYR A 18 -16.80 -13.21 -1.69
C TYR A 18 -15.36 -12.67 -1.57
N GLN A 19 -15.14 -11.68 -0.69
CA GLN A 19 -13.81 -11.11 -0.44
C GLN A 19 -12.89 -12.02 0.39
N HIS A 20 -13.46 -12.95 1.16
CA HIS A 20 -12.73 -13.79 2.10
C HIS A 20 -12.91 -15.29 1.83
N GLY A 21 -12.88 -15.68 0.55
CA GLY A 21 -12.82 -17.08 0.15
C GLY A 21 -14.04 -17.91 0.55
N GLY A 22 -15.22 -17.29 0.52
CA GLY A 22 -16.49 -17.94 0.81
C GLY A 22 -16.97 -17.78 2.25
N LYS A 23 -16.20 -17.12 3.13
CA LYS A 23 -16.52 -17.00 4.57
C LYS A 23 -16.77 -15.55 4.99
N ALA A 24 -18.04 -15.21 5.19
CA ALA A 24 -18.45 -13.96 5.82
C ALA A 24 -18.10 -13.93 7.31
N GLN A 25 -17.61 -12.77 7.76
CA GLN A 25 -17.21 -12.51 9.13
C GLN A 25 -18.19 -11.53 9.79
N PRO A 26 -18.96 -11.93 10.82
CA PRO A 26 -20.03 -11.11 11.39
C PRO A 26 -19.57 -9.73 11.87
N LYS A 27 -18.40 -9.63 12.52
CA LYS A 27 -17.88 -8.35 13.03
C LYS A 27 -17.58 -7.35 11.93
N ALA A 28 -16.96 -7.80 10.84
CA ALA A 28 -16.61 -6.95 9.70
C ALA A 28 -17.88 -6.44 8.99
N VAL A 29 -18.85 -7.34 8.78
CA VAL A 29 -20.14 -7.01 8.15
C VAL A 29 -20.93 -6.01 9.02
N LEU A 30 -21.01 -6.25 10.33
CA LEU A 30 -21.70 -5.34 11.26
C LEU A 30 -21.11 -3.94 11.23
N GLY A 31 -19.77 -3.83 11.27
CA GLY A 31 -19.09 -2.53 11.20
C GLY A 31 -19.42 -1.77 9.91
N LYS A 32 -19.43 -2.46 8.77
CA LYS A 32 -19.77 -1.87 7.47
C LYS A 32 -21.21 -1.38 7.41
N VAL A 33 -22.15 -2.19 7.90
CA VAL A 33 -23.58 -1.87 7.93
C VAL A 33 -23.87 -0.65 8.81
N LEU A 34 -23.27 -0.59 10.01
CA LEU A 34 -23.43 0.54 10.93
C LEU A 34 -22.78 1.84 10.41
N ALA A 35 -21.76 1.73 9.56
CA ALA A 35 -21.13 2.87 8.92
C ALA A 35 -22.02 3.47 7.81
N GLU A 36 -22.68 2.62 7.00
CA GLU A 36 -23.59 3.10 5.95
C GLU A 36 -24.93 3.57 6.51
N ASN A 37 -25.45 2.90 7.54
CA ASN A 37 -26.68 3.31 8.19
C ASN A 37 -26.50 3.52 9.70
N PRO A 38 -26.07 4.73 10.12
CA PRO A 38 -25.86 5.07 11.52
C PRO A 38 -27.09 4.94 12.42
N GLN A 39 -28.31 4.96 11.85
CA GLN A 39 -29.55 4.84 12.64
C GLN A 39 -29.70 3.46 13.28
N LEU A 40 -29.08 2.43 12.70
CA LEU A 40 -29.10 1.07 13.24
C LEU A 40 -28.29 0.91 14.53
N LYS A 41 -27.53 1.93 14.95
CA LYS A 41 -26.77 1.93 16.22
C LYS A 41 -27.68 1.80 17.46
N SER A 42 -28.93 2.24 17.39
CA SER A 42 -29.89 2.10 18.50
C SER A 42 -30.41 0.66 18.66
N GLN A 43 -30.31 -0.17 17.62
CA GLN A 43 -30.87 -1.53 17.55
C GLN A 43 -29.78 -2.60 17.32
N VAL A 44 -28.53 -2.32 17.75
CA VAL A 44 -27.36 -3.17 17.45
C VAL A 44 -27.55 -4.64 17.87
N ARG A 45 -28.23 -4.89 19.00
CA ARG A 45 -28.48 -6.26 19.47
C ARG A 45 -29.36 -7.06 18.50
N GLU A 46 -30.45 -6.45 18.02
CA GLU A 46 -31.37 -7.07 17.07
C GLU A 46 -30.69 -7.27 15.72
N VAL A 47 -29.97 -6.25 15.24
CA VAL A 47 -29.21 -6.31 13.98
C VAL A 47 -28.12 -7.39 14.04
N ALA A 48 -27.41 -7.53 15.16
CA ALA A 48 -26.38 -8.56 15.34
C ALA A 48 -26.96 -9.98 15.39
N SER A 49 -28.15 -10.15 15.99
CA SER A 49 -28.85 -11.43 16.01
C SER A 49 -29.27 -11.83 14.59
N LEU A 50 -29.89 -10.90 13.84
CA LEU A 50 -30.29 -11.12 12.46
C LEU A 50 -29.08 -11.38 11.54
N LEU A 51 -27.99 -10.62 11.73
CA LEU A 51 -26.76 -10.78 10.96
C LEU A 51 -26.12 -12.15 11.17
N SER A 52 -26.11 -12.67 12.40
CA SER A 52 -25.55 -14.00 12.69
C SER A 52 -26.24 -15.08 11.85
N ARG A 53 -27.58 -15.04 11.80
CA ARG A 53 -28.38 -15.95 10.97
C ARG A 53 -28.03 -15.83 9.48
N ILE A 54 -27.98 -14.61 8.96
CA ILE A 54 -27.67 -14.34 7.54
C ILE A 54 -26.25 -14.80 7.19
N VAL A 55 -25.27 -14.58 8.07
CA VAL A 55 -23.88 -15.02 7.85
C VAL A 55 -23.81 -16.55 7.80
N GLU A 56 -24.52 -17.25 8.68
CA GLU A 56 -24.60 -18.71 8.63
C GLU A 56 -25.20 -19.21 7.31
N GLU A 57 -26.29 -18.59 6.85
CA GLU A 57 -26.90 -18.91 5.55
C GLU A 57 -25.93 -18.69 4.39
N VAL A 58 -25.26 -17.54 4.36
CA VAL A 58 -24.29 -17.19 3.31
C VAL A 58 -23.11 -18.16 3.31
N ASN A 59 -22.60 -18.52 4.49
CA ASN A 59 -21.45 -19.42 4.63
C ASN A 59 -21.76 -20.88 4.28
N ARG A 60 -23.05 -21.26 4.14
CA ARG A 60 -23.45 -22.58 3.63
C ARG A 60 -23.44 -22.65 2.11
N LEU A 61 -23.45 -21.51 1.42
CA LEU A 61 -23.38 -21.45 -0.04
C LEU A 61 -21.95 -21.66 -0.52
N THR A 62 -21.82 -22.25 -1.70
CA THR A 62 -20.54 -22.33 -2.41
C THR A 62 -20.08 -20.94 -2.89
N PRO A 63 -18.77 -20.69 -3.07
CA PRO A 63 -18.27 -19.44 -3.63
C PRO A 63 -18.92 -19.07 -4.97
N GLU A 64 -19.21 -20.05 -5.82
CA GLU A 64 -19.88 -19.86 -7.11
C GLU A 64 -21.32 -19.38 -6.94
N GLU A 65 -22.07 -19.97 -6.01
CA GLU A 65 -23.45 -19.54 -5.70
C GLU A 65 -23.48 -18.14 -5.08
N GLN A 66 -22.57 -17.84 -4.15
CA GLN A 66 -22.44 -16.51 -3.56
C GLN A 66 -22.17 -15.45 -4.65
N LEU A 67 -21.26 -15.75 -5.57
CA LEU A 67 -20.93 -14.87 -6.69
C LEU A 67 -22.10 -14.70 -7.64
N LYS A 68 -22.86 -15.76 -7.92
CA LYS A 68 -24.08 -15.69 -8.74
C LYS A 68 -25.11 -14.75 -8.10
N ILE A 69 -25.40 -14.90 -6.81
CA ILE A 69 -26.36 -14.03 -6.10
C ILE A 69 -25.87 -12.58 -6.09
N LEU A 70 -24.58 -12.34 -5.87
CA LEU A 70 -24.01 -10.98 -5.93
C LEU A 70 -24.16 -10.36 -7.31
N ARG A 71 -23.87 -11.10 -8.38
CA ARG A 71 -24.03 -10.61 -9.76
C ARG A 71 -25.49 -10.29 -10.10
N ASP A 72 -26.41 -11.13 -9.65
CA ASP A 72 -27.82 -11.01 -10.00
C ASP A 72 -28.50 -9.87 -9.22
N ARG A 73 -28.10 -9.63 -7.96
CA ARG A 73 -28.77 -8.66 -7.07
C ARG A 73 -28.04 -7.35 -6.87
N TRP A 74 -26.70 -7.37 -6.88
CA TRP A 74 -25.85 -6.20 -6.62
C TRP A 74 -24.62 -6.17 -7.54
N PRO A 75 -24.81 -6.15 -8.87
CA PRO A 75 -23.71 -6.14 -9.83
C PRO A 75 -22.75 -4.95 -9.62
N GLU A 76 -23.25 -3.81 -9.13
CA GLU A 76 -22.46 -2.61 -8.87
C GLU A 76 -21.34 -2.84 -7.84
N LEU A 77 -21.52 -3.78 -6.90
CA LEU A 77 -20.51 -4.12 -5.91
C LEU A 77 -19.31 -4.86 -6.50
N LEU A 78 -19.53 -5.57 -7.62
CA LEU A 78 -18.49 -6.27 -8.36
C LEU A 78 -17.81 -5.31 -9.35
N GLU A 79 -18.55 -4.36 -9.91
CA GLU A 79 -18.00 -3.30 -10.76
C GLU A 79 -17.12 -2.32 -9.99
N ALA A 80 -17.46 -2.01 -8.73
CA ALA A 80 -16.61 -1.25 -7.82
C ALA A 80 -15.24 -1.90 -7.58
N ARG A 81 -15.09 -3.21 -7.86
CA ARG A 81 -13.80 -3.93 -7.87
C ARG A 81 -13.19 -4.04 -9.27
N ARG A 82 -13.99 -3.95 -10.36
CA ARG A 82 -13.49 -3.83 -11.75
C ARG A 82 -12.92 -2.46 -12.07
N LYS A 83 -13.24 -1.46 -11.25
CA LYS A 83 -12.27 -0.41 -10.93
C LYS A 83 -11.44 -0.92 -9.75
N PRO A 84 -10.42 -1.80 -9.91
CA PRO A 84 -9.25 -1.56 -9.08
C PRO A 84 -8.99 -0.08 -9.35
N ALA A 85 -8.97 0.77 -8.31
CA ALA A 85 -8.63 2.19 -8.47
C ALA A 85 -7.67 2.23 -9.64
N GLU A 86 -8.11 2.77 -10.80
CA GLU A 86 -7.31 2.72 -12.03
C GLU A 86 -5.93 3.01 -11.50
N ALA A 87 -5.04 2.03 -11.61
CA ALA A 87 -3.74 2.18 -11.04
C ALA A 87 -3.12 3.25 -11.95
N GLU A 88 -3.47 4.52 -11.72
CA GLU A 88 -2.53 5.60 -11.64
C GLU A 88 -1.39 4.95 -10.87
N GLU A 89 -0.45 4.40 -11.62
CA GLU A 89 0.86 4.10 -11.11
C GLU A 89 1.17 5.29 -10.23
N LYS A 90 1.32 5.04 -8.92
CA LYS A 90 1.71 6.10 -8.01
C LYS A 90 3.11 6.51 -8.44
N ARG A 91 3.17 7.44 -9.39
CA ARG A 91 4.38 7.99 -9.96
C ARG A 91 4.83 9.11 -9.05
N LEU A 92 6.14 9.23 -8.90
CA LEU A 92 6.69 10.42 -8.25
C LEU A 92 6.32 11.65 -9.10
N PRO A 93 6.10 12.82 -8.46
CA PRO A 93 5.84 14.05 -9.19
C PRO A 93 7.01 14.36 -10.14
N PRO A 94 6.75 15.00 -11.29
CA PRO A 94 7.83 15.37 -12.19
C PRO A 94 8.76 16.40 -11.54
N LEU A 95 10.05 16.37 -11.89
CA LEU A 95 10.99 17.40 -11.50
C LEU A 95 10.73 18.65 -12.37
N PRO A 96 10.66 19.86 -11.78
CA PRO A 96 10.48 21.07 -12.55
C PRO A 96 11.69 21.27 -13.48
N GLU A 97 11.42 21.66 -14.73
CA GLU A 97 12.46 21.99 -15.73
C GLU A 97 13.44 20.84 -16.04
N ALA A 98 13.12 19.61 -15.67
CA ALA A 98 13.98 18.48 -15.93
C ALA A 98 13.97 18.09 -17.41
N GLU A 99 15.16 18.10 -18.00
CA GLU A 99 15.40 17.56 -19.32
C GLU A 99 15.89 16.11 -19.22
N GLU A 100 15.28 15.22 -20.01
CA GLU A 100 15.68 13.82 -20.08
C GLU A 100 17.16 13.70 -20.52
N GLY A 101 17.91 12.83 -19.86
CA GLY A 101 19.35 12.66 -20.05
C GLY A 101 20.24 13.67 -19.31
N LYS A 102 19.67 14.77 -18.78
CA LYS A 102 20.44 15.83 -18.09
C LYS A 102 20.30 15.82 -16.57
N VAL A 103 19.36 15.05 -16.02
CA VAL A 103 19.16 14.98 -14.57
C VAL A 103 20.34 14.27 -13.90
N VAL A 104 20.93 14.91 -12.89
CA VAL A 104 21.98 14.32 -12.06
C VAL A 104 21.56 14.42 -10.60
N THR A 105 21.40 13.27 -9.95
CA THR A 105 21.10 13.19 -8.51
C THR A 105 22.31 12.64 -7.76
N ARG A 106 22.35 12.88 -6.45
CA ARG A 106 23.36 12.25 -5.58
C ARG A 106 22.78 11.80 -4.26
N PHE A 107 23.30 10.70 -3.75
CA PHE A 107 23.18 10.30 -2.36
C PHE A 107 24.51 10.59 -1.65
N SER A 108 24.46 11.38 -0.58
CA SER A 108 25.64 11.91 0.12
C SER A 108 25.72 11.47 1.58
N PRO A 109 26.03 10.19 1.87
CA PRO A 109 26.12 9.69 3.23
C PRO A 109 27.43 10.12 3.91
N ASN A 110 27.40 10.31 5.22
CA ASN A 110 28.63 10.33 6.02
C ASN A 110 29.00 8.88 6.35
N PRO A 111 30.25 8.46 6.18
CA PRO A 111 30.69 7.10 6.49
C PRO A 111 31.02 6.93 7.98
N ASP A 112 30.10 7.35 8.86
CA ASP A 112 30.22 7.31 10.33
C ASP A 112 29.24 6.34 11.00
N CYS A 113 28.27 5.82 10.24
CA CYS A 113 27.26 4.86 10.68
C CYS A 113 26.67 4.06 9.51
N VAL A 114 25.92 3.00 9.82
CA VAL A 114 25.16 2.20 8.84
C VAL A 114 23.94 2.95 8.31
N LEU A 115 23.46 2.56 7.11
CA LEU A 115 22.23 3.12 6.58
C LEU A 115 21.02 2.63 7.39
N HIS A 116 20.08 3.54 7.66
CA HIS A 116 18.77 3.22 8.20
C HIS A 116 17.67 3.53 7.18
N LEU A 117 16.42 3.19 7.49
CA LEU A 117 15.28 3.36 6.57
C LEU A 117 15.12 4.80 6.05
N GLY A 118 15.41 5.81 6.88
CA GLY A 118 15.46 7.22 6.44
C GLY A 118 16.49 7.49 5.33
N SER A 119 17.71 6.96 5.44
CA SER A 119 18.76 7.06 4.41
C SER A 119 18.38 6.29 3.16
N ALA A 120 17.82 5.08 3.32
CA ALA A 120 17.33 4.27 2.21
C ALA A 120 16.28 5.03 1.39
N ARG A 121 15.36 5.75 2.03
CA ARG A 121 14.37 6.59 1.33
C ARG A 121 15.05 7.65 0.45
N ALA A 122 16.05 8.36 0.98
CA ALA A 122 16.76 9.39 0.22
C ALA A 122 17.54 8.79 -0.96
N ALA A 123 18.22 7.67 -0.75
CA ALA A 123 18.96 6.95 -1.78
C ALA A 123 18.04 6.45 -2.90
N VAL A 124 16.98 5.71 -2.54
CA VAL A 124 16.02 5.13 -3.50
C VAL A 124 15.33 6.22 -4.31
N LEU A 125 14.87 7.31 -3.68
CA LEU A 125 14.23 8.41 -4.40
C LEU A 125 15.21 9.07 -5.38
N SER A 126 16.44 9.34 -4.94
CA SER A 126 17.46 9.96 -5.80
C SER A 126 17.82 9.07 -6.99
N TRP A 127 18.02 7.77 -6.73
CA TRP A 127 18.27 6.77 -7.76
C TRP A 127 17.10 6.66 -8.74
N PHE A 128 15.86 6.57 -8.24
CA PHE A 128 14.67 6.44 -9.06
C PHE A 128 14.47 7.66 -9.97
N TYR A 129 14.70 8.89 -9.48
CA TYR A 129 14.66 10.08 -10.33
C TYR A 129 15.75 10.05 -11.41
N ALA A 130 16.97 9.63 -11.09
CA ALA A 130 18.00 9.48 -12.12
C ALA A 130 17.55 8.49 -13.21
N ARG A 131 17.00 7.33 -12.83
CA ARG A 131 16.58 6.31 -13.81
C ARG A 131 15.37 6.74 -14.64
N ASN A 132 14.37 7.36 -14.02
CA ASN A 132 13.19 7.86 -14.73
C ASN A 132 13.52 8.91 -15.79
N TYR A 133 14.54 9.73 -15.55
CA TYR A 133 14.96 10.78 -16.47
C TYR A 133 16.17 10.38 -17.31
N LYS A 134 16.54 9.08 -17.36
CA LYS A 134 17.76 8.59 -18.07
C LYS A 134 19.03 9.38 -17.71
N GLY A 135 19.07 9.88 -16.49
CA GLY A 135 20.13 10.69 -15.92
C GLY A 135 21.18 9.86 -15.19
N LYS A 136 21.96 10.53 -14.34
CA LYS A 136 23.02 9.93 -13.52
C LYS A 136 22.69 9.98 -12.03
N PHE A 137 23.05 8.92 -11.31
CA PHE A 137 23.00 8.81 -9.86
C PHE A 137 24.41 8.69 -9.30
N ILE A 138 24.79 9.62 -8.43
CA ILE A 138 26.13 9.71 -7.85
C ILE A 138 26.11 9.26 -6.38
N LEU A 139 27.07 8.41 -6.00
CA LEU A 139 27.40 8.14 -4.60
C LEU A 139 28.54 9.08 -4.17
N ARG A 140 28.32 9.94 -3.18
CA ARG A 140 29.35 10.86 -2.69
C ARG A 140 29.54 10.73 -1.18
N PHE A 141 30.64 10.18 -0.72
CA PHE A 141 30.94 10.13 0.70
C PHE A 141 31.31 11.52 1.23
N GLU A 142 30.65 11.94 2.32
CA GLU A 142 30.91 13.20 3.02
C GLU A 142 31.73 12.94 4.29
N ASP A 143 33.06 12.87 4.14
CA ASP A 143 34.01 12.53 5.21
C ASP A 143 34.79 13.73 5.76
N THR A 144 34.28 14.94 5.57
CA THR A 144 34.96 16.19 5.91
C THR A 144 34.96 16.54 7.40
N ASP A 145 34.18 15.85 8.25
CA ASP A 145 34.12 16.13 9.69
C ASP A 145 34.75 15.00 10.53
N PRO A 146 36.07 15.05 10.78
CA PRO A 146 36.77 14.02 11.54
C PRO A 146 36.46 14.03 13.04
N ARG A 147 35.77 15.06 13.57
CA ARG A 147 35.50 15.22 15.01
C ARG A 147 34.07 14.85 15.39
N GLY A 148 33.09 15.39 14.67
CA GLY A 148 31.67 15.17 14.93
C GLY A 148 31.12 13.89 14.29
N LYS A 149 31.63 13.53 13.11
CA LYS A 149 31.15 12.39 12.31
C LYS A 149 32.32 11.56 11.80
N LYS A 150 33.09 11.01 12.74
CA LYS A 150 34.35 10.36 12.46
C LYS A 150 34.17 9.24 11.41
N PRO A 151 34.74 9.41 10.21
CA PRO A 151 34.70 8.40 9.16
C PRO A 151 35.34 7.10 9.62
N LYS A 152 34.72 5.97 9.29
CA LYS A 152 35.33 4.64 9.47
C LYS A 152 35.24 3.84 8.19
N LYS A 153 36.34 3.16 7.85
CA LYS A 153 36.45 2.32 6.64
C LYS A 153 35.33 1.28 6.54
N GLU A 154 34.90 0.71 7.66
CA GLU A 154 33.81 -0.27 7.73
C GLU A 154 32.49 0.26 7.15
N PHE A 155 32.21 1.55 7.31
CA PHE A 155 30.96 2.14 6.83
C PHE A 155 30.99 2.49 5.36
N TYR A 156 32.15 2.76 4.75
CA TYR A 156 32.21 2.94 3.29
C TYR A 156 31.74 1.66 2.59
N GLU A 157 32.21 0.50 3.05
CA GLU A 157 31.85 -0.78 2.44
C GLU A 157 30.41 -1.16 2.76
N SER A 158 29.98 -1.06 4.02
CA SER A 158 28.59 -1.33 4.40
C SER A 158 27.59 -0.47 3.63
N ILE A 159 27.91 0.81 3.37
CA ILE A 159 27.04 1.69 2.59
C ILE A 159 26.95 1.23 1.13
N ARG A 160 28.06 0.78 0.53
CA ARG A 160 28.06 0.22 -0.85
C ARG A 160 27.20 -1.03 -0.91
N GLU A 161 27.40 -1.96 0.01
CA GLU A 161 26.64 -3.21 0.11
C GLU A 161 25.13 -2.95 0.28
N ASP A 162 24.75 -2.02 1.16
CA ASP A 162 23.35 -1.65 1.38
C ASP A 162 22.71 -1.06 0.12
N LEU A 163 23.43 -0.22 -0.62
CA LEU A 163 22.93 0.36 -1.88
C LEU A 163 22.79 -0.69 -2.98
N GLU A 164 23.75 -1.62 -3.09
CA GLU A 164 23.65 -2.75 -4.01
C GLU A 164 22.47 -3.65 -3.66
N TRP A 165 22.27 -3.96 -2.38
CA TRP A 165 21.14 -4.75 -1.89
C TRP A 165 19.79 -4.09 -2.20
N LEU A 166 19.72 -2.76 -2.08
CA LEU A 166 18.55 -1.97 -2.48
C LEU A 166 18.35 -1.87 -4.00
N GLY A 167 19.29 -2.37 -4.82
CA GLY A 167 19.29 -2.23 -6.28
C GLY A 167 19.65 -0.81 -6.78
N CYS A 168 20.13 0.05 -5.89
CA CYS A 168 20.47 1.45 -6.17
C CYS A 168 21.90 1.60 -6.71
N LYS A 169 22.18 1.02 -7.89
CA LYS A 169 23.49 1.16 -8.54
C LYS A 169 23.78 2.61 -8.94
N TRP A 170 24.96 3.11 -8.57
CA TRP A 170 25.47 4.44 -8.90
C TRP A 170 26.33 4.42 -10.18
N ASP A 171 26.35 5.54 -10.88
CA ASP A 171 27.13 5.72 -12.11
C ASP A 171 28.53 6.29 -11.83
N GLU A 172 28.67 7.06 -10.74
CA GLU A 172 29.93 7.65 -10.31
C GLU A 172 30.04 7.62 -8.78
N GLU A 173 31.27 7.41 -8.29
CA GLU A 173 31.60 7.44 -6.86
C GLU A 173 32.63 8.53 -6.59
N HIS A 174 32.40 9.34 -5.57
CA HIS A 174 33.31 10.39 -5.12
C HIS A 174 33.49 10.34 -3.60
N ILE A 175 34.67 10.72 -3.11
CA ILE A 175 35.02 10.85 -1.69
C ILE A 175 35.56 12.28 -1.51
N GLN A 176 35.17 12.97 -0.43
CA GLN A 176 35.33 14.43 -0.32
C GLN A 176 36.55 14.86 0.52
#